data_AF-R6MRG2-F1
#
_entry.id   AF-R6MRG2-F1
#
_cell.length_a   1.000
_cell.length_b   1.000
_cell.length_c   1.000
_cell.angle_alpha   90.00
_cell.angle_beta   90.00
_cell.angle_gamma   90.00
#
_symmetry.space_group_name_H-M   'P 1'
#
loop_
_entity.id
_entity.type
_entity.pdbx_description
1 polymer ?
#
loop_
_entity_poly.entity_id
_entity_poly.type
_entity_poly.pdbx_seq_one_letter_code
_entity_poly.pdbx_strand_id
1 'polypeptide(L)'
;MKKLFYLCYLTLVLCGVLPWVTSCSGDDMEETVSVQEVPSDISLFVSGRFSGAMIERISRVSEGDGGYHVVLSNNVEVDFTHEGVWKKVAFPDAGMQIFARKFLKEMYDFMEAKFGEISVSAVYAVKEGVSAELSDGRRLVFQHEGSRCLGYEYSVETGEEYLPAKVKDCISKAFPEGTVTRIILGPEALNAAMPAYRVWIDDTYLLLFDKEGEWMSVSGEFDRVPVAGDGEMLFPELPQTVLDLLPQKVRTQVREYEPDARITSISCDKKNYYTLQVRPDEALCTYEGEKTFVIKIGRVQDFLKNYFTEVHQMTIAWNHDYSHPLVSAALPNGFGFVFNGNYEWLRVNGGGQIWPDSMLSLLPSGIVSYWKNTAADVGITDVDRKDGNYHVSLIDGTRWLFNAYGKFIKYEAVK
;
A
#
# COMPACT_ATOMS: atom_id res chain seq x y z
N MET A 1 -30.69 -16.18 76.13
CA MET A 1 -31.24 -15.37 77.23
C MET A 1 -31.66 -14.01 76.68
N LYS A 2 -32.91 -13.61 76.96
CA LYS A 2 -33.52 -12.25 77.01
C LYS A 2 -32.93 -11.17 76.07
N LYS A 3 -33.63 -10.73 75.01
CA LYS A 3 -34.79 -9.80 74.95
C LYS A 3 -34.46 -8.31 75.18
N LEU A 4 -35.07 -7.50 74.29
CA LEU A 4 -35.54 -6.09 74.41
C LEU A 4 -34.51 -4.98 74.13
N PHE A 5 -34.64 -4.22 73.02
CA PHE A 5 -35.56 -3.09 72.75
C PHE A 5 -35.08 -1.77 73.37
N TYR A 6 -34.76 -0.79 72.52
CA TYR A 6 -35.21 0.58 72.72
C TYR A 6 -35.54 1.20 71.36
N LEU A 7 -36.84 1.45 71.20
CA LEU A 7 -37.52 2.17 70.12
C LEU A 7 -37.72 3.61 70.61
N CYS A 8 -37.99 4.53 69.67
CA CYS A 8 -38.67 5.82 69.82
C CYS A 8 -37.77 7.06 70.01
N TYR A 9 -38.02 8.20 69.35
CA TYR A 9 -38.87 8.61 68.23
C TYR A 9 -38.60 10.13 68.09
N LEU A 10 -38.27 10.65 66.90
CA LEU A 10 -38.53 12.06 66.51
C LEU A 10 -38.33 12.16 64.98
N THR A 11 -39.33 11.77 64.17
CA THR A 11 -40.27 12.64 63.42
C THR A 11 -39.58 13.72 62.56
N LEU A 12 -39.50 13.53 61.22
CA LEU A 12 -40.47 13.99 60.19
C LEU A 12 -40.38 15.53 59.99
N VAL A 13 -40.18 16.14 58.81
CA VAL A 13 -40.64 15.90 57.43
C VAL A 13 -39.81 16.83 56.50
N LEU A 14 -39.38 16.40 55.30
CA LEU A 14 -39.75 16.99 53.99
C LEU A 14 -38.90 16.46 52.82
N CYS A 15 -39.60 15.77 51.90
CA CYS A 15 -39.42 15.68 50.44
C CYS A 15 -38.01 15.34 49.89
N GLY A 16 -37.75 14.25 49.20
CA GLY A 16 -38.63 13.42 48.37
C GLY A 16 -37.99 13.29 46.99
N VAL A 17 -37.22 12.22 46.76
CA VAL A 17 -37.01 11.58 45.45
C VAL A 17 -36.41 10.20 45.69
N LEU A 18 -37.08 9.17 45.16
CA LEU A 18 -36.61 7.79 45.12
C LEU A 18 -35.31 7.73 44.29
N PRO A 19 -34.23 7.07 44.74
CA PRO A 19 -33.17 6.67 43.83
C PRO A 19 -33.74 5.56 42.94
N TRP A 20 -33.87 5.86 41.66
CA TRP A 20 -33.93 4.85 40.62
C TRP A 20 -32.75 3.91 40.80
N VAL A 21 -33.02 2.61 40.80
CA VAL A 21 -32.03 1.58 40.51
C VAL A 21 -31.50 1.87 39.11
N THR A 22 -30.39 2.61 39.06
CA THR A 22 -29.57 2.69 37.86
C THR A 22 -28.96 1.31 37.69
N SER A 23 -29.49 0.60 36.70
CA SER A 23 -28.81 -0.50 36.02
C SER A 23 -27.33 -0.14 35.87
N CYS A 24 -26.44 -0.94 36.46
CA CYS A 24 -25.03 -0.93 36.11
C CYS A 24 -24.95 -1.19 34.60
N SER A 25 -24.70 -0.15 33.81
CA SER A 25 -24.08 -0.30 32.50
C SER A 25 -22.71 -0.94 32.75
N GLY A 26 -22.37 -1.97 31.98
CA GLY A 26 -21.07 -2.64 32.10
C GLY A 26 -19.96 -1.61 32.02
N ASP A 27 -19.14 -1.56 33.07
CA ASP A 27 -17.90 -0.81 33.04
C ASP A 27 -16.95 -1.55 32.08
N ASP A 28 -16.68 -0.91 30.95
CA ASP A 28 -15.64 -1.31 30.01
C ASP A 28 -14.29 -1.28 30.77
N MET A 29 -13.69 -2.44 31.00
CA MET A 29 -12.49 -2.55 31.85
C MET A 29 -11.23 -2.21 31.05
N GLU A 30 -10.93 -0.92 30.87
CA GLU A 30 -9.61 -0.46 30.44
C GLU A 30 -8.60 -0.61 31.59
N GLU A 31 -7.68 -1.58 31.46
CA GLU A 31 -6.59 -1.75 32.43
C GLU A 31 -5.41 -0.83 32.05
N THR A 32 -5.10 0.16 32.88
CA THR A 32 -3.90 0.99 32.69
C THR A 32 -2.65 0.13 32.89
N VAL A 33 -1.73 0.16 31.92
CA VAL A 33 -0.47 -0.61 31.95
C VAL A 33 0.75 0.32 31.95
N SER A 34 1.93 -0.19 32.29
CA SER A 34 3.15 0.61 32.18
C SER A 34 3.68 0.63 30.75
N VAL A 35 4.27 1.77 30.33
CA VAL A 35 4.97 1.90 29.03
C VAL A 35 6.13 0.90 28.90
N GLN A 36 6.71 0.42 30.01
CA GLN A 36 7.77 -0.60 29.96
C GLN A 36 7.24 -2.03 29.70
N GLU A 37 5.93 -2.23 29.81
CA GLU A 37 5.27 -3.54 29.71
C GLU A 37 4.61 -3.77 28.34
N VAL A 38 4.76 -2.81 27.42
CA VAL A 38 4.17 -2.84 26.08
C VAL A 38 5.25 -2.91 25.00
N PRO A 39 4.91 -3.30 23.76
CA PRO A 39 5.86 -3.33 22.65
C PRO A 39 6.58 -1.99 22.45
N SER A 40 7.90 -2.03 22.25
CA SER A 40 8.74 -0.83 22.02
C SER A 40 8.28 0.00 20.82
N ASP A 41 7.64 -0.65 19.85
CA ASP A 41 7.15 -0.05 18.61
C ASP A 41 6.12 1.06 18.87
N ILE A 42 5.37 0.97 19.97
CA ILE A 42 4.44 2.02 20.40
C ILE A 42 5.19 3.32 20.69
N SER A 43 6.27 3.24 21.49
CA SER A 43 7.07 4.42 21.83
C SER A 43 7.83 4.97 20.60
N LEU A 44 8.29 4.09 19.72
CA LEU A 44 8.93 4.48 18.45
C LEU A 44 7.95 5.21 17.53
N PHE A 45 6.73 4.71 17.40
CA PHE A 45 5.68 5.34 16.61
C PHE A 45 5.34 6.74 17.15
N VAL A 46 5.10 6.86 18.46
CA VAL A 46 4.76 8.15 19.09
C VAL A 46 5.87 9.18 18.89
N SER A 47 7.11 8.82 19.20
CA SER A 47 8.25 9.74 19.06
C SER A 47 8.52 10.14 17.60
N GLY A 48 8.34 9.22 16.65
CA GLY A 48 8.54 9.47 15.22
C GLY A 48 7.43 10.29 14.56
N ARG A 49 6.16 10.03 14.91
CA ARG A 49 4.99 10.66 14.27
C ARG A 49 4.51 11.91 15.00
N PHE A 50 4.69 11.98 16.31
CA PHE A 50 4.23 13.07 17.18
C PHE A 50 5.39 13.66 18.00
N SER A 51 6.44 14.08 17.32
CA SER A 51 7.61 14.72 17.96
C SER A 51 7.19 15.82 18.96
N GLY A 52 7.62 15.64 20.22
CA GLY A 52 7.31 16.53 21.34
C GLY A 52 6.11 16.11 22.21
N ALA A 53 5.29 15.15 21.76
CA ALA A 53 4.23 14.57 22.57
C ALA A 53 4.77 13.45 23.49
N MET A 54 4.23 13.37 24.70
CA MET A 54 4.52 12.30 25.67
C MET A 54 3.33 11.34 25.74
N ILE A 55 3.58 10.08 26.12
CA ILE A 55 2.51 9.15 26.48
C ILE A 55 2.01 9.53 27.87
N GLU A 56 0.75 9.96 27.98
CA GLU A 56 0.12 10.26 29.27
C GLU A 56 -0.53 9.03 29.88
N ARG A 57 -1.19 8.23 29.04
CA ARG A 57 -1.86 7.00 29.47
C ARG A 57 -1.73 5.93 28.40
N ILE A 58 -1.58 4.69 28.85
CA ILE A 58 -1.72 3.52 28.02
C ILE A 58 -2.61 2.52 28.73
N SER A 59 -3.68 2.10 28.05
CA SER A 59 -4.66 1.13 28.52
C SER A 59 -4.57 -0.11 27.65
N ARG A 60 -4.68 -1.30 28.24
CA ARG A 60 -4.91 -2.54 27.49
C ARG A 60 -6.40 -2.67 27.21
N VAL A 61 -6.73 -2.93 25.95
CA VAL A 61 -8.10 -3.18 25.49
C VAL A 61 -8.24 -4.69 25.26
N SER A 62 -9.16 -5.32 25.99
CA SER A 62 -9.38 -6.77 25.93
C SER A 62 -10.57 -7.21 25.07
N GLU A 63 -11.39 -6.26 24.59
CA GLU A 63 -12.54 -6.56 23.73
C GLU A 63 -12.25 -6.34 22.25
N GLY A 64 -12.97 -7.08 21.39
CA GLY A 64 -12.83 -7.01 19.92
C GLY A 64 -11.42 -7.39 19.44
N ASP A 65 -10.85 -6.59 18.54
CA ASP A 65 -9.49 -6.76 17.99
C ASP A 65 -8.37 -6.35 18.98
N GLY A 66 -8.72 -6.13 20.25
CA GLY A 66 -7.83 -5.93 21.39
C GLY A 66 -6.68 -4.93 21.19
N GLY A 67 -5.67 -5.04 22.06
CA GLY A 67 -4.40 -4.34 21.93
C GLY A 67 -4.21 -3.22 22.97
N TYR A 68 -3.74 -2.06 22.52
CA TYR A 68 -3.43 -0.94 23.41
C TYR A 68 -4.08 0.35 22.92
N HIS A 69 -4.70 1.07 23.84
CA HIS A 69 -5.19 2.43 23.62
C HIS A 69 -4.24 3.42 24.32
N VAL A 70 -3.73 4.40 23.59
CA VAL A 70 -2.71 5.34 24.07
C VAL A 70 -3.23 6.76 23.96
N VAL A 71 -3.20 7.50 25.06
CA VAL A 71 -3.52 8.93 25.11
C VAL A 71 -2.22 9.71 25.24
N LEU A 72 -2.00 10.65 24.33
CA LEU A 72 -0.82 11.51 24.29
C LEU A 72 -1.05 12.85 25.02
N SER A 73 0.03 13.53 25.38
CA SER A 73 -0.02 14.82 26.11
C SER A 73 -0.56 16.01 25.32
N ASN A 74 -0.83 15.79 24.05
CA ASN A 74 -1.55 16.72 23.18
C ASN A 74 -2.99 16.25 22.91
N ASN A 75 -3.50 15.33 23.73
CA ASN A 75 -4.81 14.68 23.68
C ASN A 75 -5.08 13.87 22.39
N VAL A 76 -4.07 13.64 21.54
CA VAL A 76 -4.19 12.69 20.42
C VAL A 76 -4.28 11.28 20.98
N GLU A 77 -5.20 10.48 20.46
CA GLU A 77 -5.39 9.09 20.86
C GLU A 77 -4.89 8.16 19.77
N VAL A 78 -4.25 7.05 20.14
CA VAL A 78 -3.72 6.06 19.20
C VAL A 78 -4.03 4.65 19.67
N ASP A 79 -4.66 3.86 18.81
CA ASP A 79 -4.92 2.45 19.04
C ASP A 79 -3.86 1.59 18.34
N PHE A 80 -3.39 0.54 19.02
CA PHE A 80 -2.39 -0.40 18.53
C PHE A 80 -2.88 -1.84 18.68
N THR A 81 -2.34 -2.76 17.87
CA THR A 81 -2.48 -4.20 18.06
C THR A 81 -1.67 -4.67 19.28
N HIS A 82 -1.83 -5.94 19.67
CA HIS A 82 -1.03 -6.55 20.74
C HIS A 82 0.47 -6.59 20.44
N GLU A 83 0.84 -6.57 19.17
CA GLU A 83 2.21 -6.54 18.65
C GLU A 83 2.78 -5.10 18.58
N GLY A 84 1.96 -4.08 18.85
CA GLY A 84 2.39 -2.68 18.81
C GLY A 84 2.29 -2.03 17.44
N VAL A 85 1.55 -2.62 16.50
CA VAL A 85 1.27 -2.03 15.19
C VAL A 85 0.09 -1.06 15.32
N TRP A 86 0.24 0.18 14.84
CA TRP A 86 -0.84 1.17 14.95
C TRP A 86 -2.04 0.81 14.05
N LYS A 87 -3.25 1.03 14.57
CA LYS A 87 -4.54 0.76 13.88
C LYS A 87 -5.31 2.04 13.60
N LYS A 88 -5.33 2.97 14.58
CA LYS A 88 -6.13 4.19 14.51
C LYS A 88 -5.39 5.32 15.21
N VAL A 89 -5.49 6.53 14.66
CA VAL A 89 -5.13 7.78 15.32
C VAL A 89 -6.40 8.63 15.35
N ALA A 90 -6.86 9.06 16.52
CA ALA A 90 -8.01 9.92 16.67
C ALA A 90 -7.61 11.35 17.09
N PHE A 91 -8.38 12.30 16.59
CA PHE A 91 -8.25 13.74 16.85
C PHE A 91 -9.57 14.24 17.45
N PRO A 92 -9.87 13.91 18.72
CA PRO A 92 -11.19 14.15 19.32
C PRO A 92 -11.60 15.62 19.37
N ASP A 93 -10.63 16.54 19.49
CA ASP A 93 -10.90 17.97 19.58
C ASP A 93 -10.63 18.72 18.26
N ALA A 94 -11.48 19.70 17.94
CA ALA A 94 -11.26 20.60 16.79
C ALA A 94 -9.91 21.35 16.83
N GLY A 95 -9.33 21.55 18.03
CA GLY A 95 -8.00 22.14 18.20
C GLY A 95 -6.84 21.26 17.69
N MET A 96 -7.10 19.99 17.38
CA MET A 96 -6.07 19.02 17.00
C MET A 96 -5.80 18.93 15.50
N GLN A 97 -6.49 19.73 14.69
CA GLN A 97 -6.32 19.67 13.23
C GLN A 97 -4.90 20.02 12.78
N ILE A 98 -4.13 20.74 13.61
CA ILE A 98 -2.68 20.93 13.39
C ILE A 98 -1.90 19.60 13.43
N PHE A 99 -2.27 18.68 14.31
CA PHE A 99 -1.67 17.35 14.41
C PHE A 99 -2.16 16.44 13.28
N ALA A 100 -3.46 16.50 12.93
CA ALA A 100 -4.00 15.80 11.78
C ALA A 100 -3.30 16.22 10.47
N ARG A 101 -3.13 17.52 10.23
CA ARG A 101 -2.39 18.05 9.08
C ARG A 101 -0.94 17.59 9.07
N LYS A 102 -0.25 17.62 10.22
CA LYS A 102 1.13 17.13 10.31
C LYS A 102 1.23 15.63 10.02
N PHE A 103 0.25 14.85 10.45
CA PHE A 103 0.22 13.39 10.27
C PHE A 103 -0.05 13.00 8.81
N LEU A 104 -1.01 13.65 8.17
CA LEU A 104 -1.48 13.35 6.81
C LEU A 104 -0.75 14.11 5.70
N LYS A 105 -0.10 15.24 6.03
CA LYS A 105 0.65 16.08 5.08
C LYS A 105 -0.19 16.45 3.85
N GLU A 106 0.31 16.18 2.65
CA GLU A 106 -0.34 16.48 1.38
C GLU A 106 -1.73 15.83 1.23
N MET A 107 -1.99 14.71 1.91
CA MET A 107 -3.32 14.09 1.92
C MET A 107 -4.35 15.01 2.60
N TYR A 108 -3.94 15.72 3.67
CA TYR A 108 -4.78 16.70 4.33
C TYR A 108 -5.08 17.87 3.39
N ASP A 109 -4.04 18.40 2.75
CA ASP A 109 -4.17 19.54 1.82
C ASP A 109 -5.08 19.18 0.63
N PHE A 110 -5.03 17.94 0.14
CA PHE A 110 -5.96 17.43 -0.87
C PHE A 110 -7.42 17.47 -0.40
N MET A 111 -7.69 17.02 0.83
CA MET A 111 -9.05 17.01 1.39
C MET A 111 -9.57 18.43 1.62
N GLU A 112 -8.73 19.31 2.16
CA GLU A 112 -9.07 20.73 2.38
C GLU A 112 -9.36 21.45 1.06
N ALA A 113 -8.52 21.23 0.03
CA ALA A 113 -8.76 21.81 -1.30
C ALA A 113 -10.06 21.31 -1.94
N LYS A 114 -10.44 20.05 -1.69
CA LYS A 114 -11.62 19.43 -2.29
C LYS A 114 -12.93 19.75 -1.55
N PHE A 115 -12.90 19.82 -0.22
CA PHE A 115 -14.10 19.92 0.60
C PHE A 115 -14.23 21.25 1.36
N GLY A 116 -13.21 22.11 1.31
CA GLY A 116 -13.15 23.35 2.09
C GLY A 116 -12.77 23.10 3.54
N GLU A 117 -13.32 23.91 4.45
CA GLU A 117 -13.10 23.75 5.89
C GLU A 117 -13.73 22.45 6.38
N ILE A 118 -12.92 21.39 6.44
CA ILE A 118 -13.28 20.10 7.02
C ILE A 118 -12.20 19.64 8.00
N SER A 119 -12.64 19.05 9.11
CA SER A 119 -11.75 18.44 10.09
C SER A 119 -11.66 16.93 9.88
N VAL A 120 -10.49 16.37 10.16
CA VAL A 120 -10.25 14.93 10.23
C VAL A 120 -10.47 14.49 11.68
N SER A 121 -11.41 13.58 11.90
CA SER A 121 -11.73 13.01 13.22
C SER A 121 -10.81 11.85 13.57
N ALA A 122 -10.45 11.02 12.58
CA ALA A 122 -9.57 9.88 12.79
C ALA A 122 -8.86 9.46 11.50
N VAL A 123 -7.76 8.73 11.65
CA VAL A 123 -7.03 8.08 10.57
C VAL A 123 -6.78 6.63 10.93
N TYR A 124 -7.14 5.72 10.03
CA TYR A 124 -7.01 4.27 10.20
C TYR A 124 -5.89 3.73 9.32
N ALA A 125 -5.11 2.79 9.85
CA ALA A 125 -4.20 1.97 9.07
C ALA A 125 -5.03 0.96 8.27
N VAL A 126 -4.83 0.90 6.96
CA VAL A 126 -5.58 0.00 6.08
C VAL A 126 -4.64 -0.61 5.05
N LYS A 127 -4.99 -1.76 4.46
CA LYS A 127 -4.07 -2.55 3.61
C LYS A 127 -3.49 -1.78 2.42
N GLU A 128 -4.24 -0.84 1.85
CA GLU A 128 -3.79 -0.02 0.73
C GLU A 128 -3.03 1.24 1.16
N GLY A 129 -3.14 1.62 2.43
CA GLY A 129 -2.52 2.83 2.97
C GLY A 129 -3.17 3.34 4.24
N VAL A 130 -3.84 4.49 4.14
CA VAL A 130 -4.54 5.11 5.27
C VAL A 130 -5.96 5.50 4.88
N SER A 131 -6.92 5.33 5.79
CA SER A 131 -8.28 5.85 5.64
C SER A 131 -8.48 7.03 6.57
N ALA A 132 -8.72 8.22 6.03
CA ALA A 132 -9.00 9.43 6.81
C ALA A 132 -10.51 9.61 6.95
N GLU A 133 -10.98 9.62 8.19
CA GLU A 133 -12.37 9.91 8.55
C GLU A 133 -12.53 11.41 8.79
N LEU A 134 -13.50 11.99 8.10
CA LEU A 134 -13.86 13.39 8.19
C LEU A 134 -14.93 13.61 9.26
N SER A 135 -15.05 14.84 9.74
CA SER A 135 -16.04 15.21 10.76
C SER A 135 -17.51 15.05 10.33
N ASP A 136 -17.77 14.85 9.04
CA ASP A 136 -19.11 14.53 8.52
C ASP A 136 -19.34 13.01 8.31
N GLY A 137 -18.41 12.18 8.78
CA GLY A 137 -18.48 10.72 8.72
C GLY A 137 -17.96 10.10 7.43
N ARG A 138 -17.60 10.90 6.41
CA ARG A 138 -17.01 10.36 5.19
C ARG A 138 -15.61 9.81 5.45
N ARG A 139 -15.26 8.72 4.79
CA ARG A 139 -13.91 8.14 4.83
C ARG A 139 -13.26 8.18 3.46
N LEU A 140 -12.05 8.72 3.39
CA LEU A 140 -11.23 8.74 2.18
C LEU A 140 -10.00 7.89 2.36
N VAL A 141 -9.77 6.98 1.40
CA VAL A 141 -8.61 6.10 1.42
C VAL A 141 -7.51 6.67 0.55
N PHE A 142 -6.29 6.68 1.06
CA PHE A 142 -5.08 7.12 0.39
C PHE A 142 -4.06 5.99 0.34
N GLN A 143 -3.30 5.92 -0.76
CA GLN A 143 -2.24 4.94 -0.92
C GLN A 143 -1.04 5.24 0.01
N HIS A 144 -0.33 4.21 0.48
CA HIS A 144 0.88 4.36 1.32
C HIS A 144 1.93 5.32 0.75
N GLU A 145 2.12 5.34 -0.57
CA GLU A 145 3.10 6.16 -1.26
C GLU A 145 2.43 7.16 -2.21
N GLY A 146 2.90 8.42 -2.21
CA GLY A 146 2.49 9.45 -3.17
C GLY A 146 1.17 10.18 -2.87
N SER A 147 0.63 10.06 -1.66
CA SER A 147 -0.55 10.81 -1.18
C SER A 147 -1.79 10.67 -2.09
N ARG A 148 -1.86 9.58 -2.88
CA ARG A 148 -2.88 9.41 -3.91
C ARG A 148 -4.19 8.95 -3.29
N CYS A 149 -5.25 9.75 -3.47
CA CYS A 149 -6.61 9.37 -3.11
C CYS A 149 -7.07 8.17 -3.97
N LEU A 150 -7.42 7.07 -3.32
CA LEU A 150 -7.98 5.86 -3.93
C LEU A 150 -9.49 5.94 -4.07
N GLY A 151 -10.17 6.65 -3.17
CA GLY A 151 -11.61 6.81 -3.22
C GLY A 151 -12.27 6.97 -1.86
N TYR A 152 -13.59 6.83 -1.85
CA TYR A 152 -14.43 6.84 -0.66
C TYR A 152 -14.65 5.41 -0.17
N GLU A 153 -14.43 5.20 1.12
CA GLU A 153 -14.77 3.96 1.80
C GLU A 153 -16.19 4.05 2.36
N TYR A 154 -17.00 3.04 2.06
CA TYR A 154 -18.35 2.87 2.59
C TYR A 154 -18.43 1.60 3.42
N SER A 155 -19.40 1.52 4.33
CA SER A 155 -19.84 0.23 4.90
C SER A 155 -20.17 -0.73 3.75
N VAL A 156 -19.96 -2.03 3.93
CA VAL A 156 -20.27 -3.04 2.89
C VAL A 156 -21.70 -2.90 2.38
N GLU A 157 -22.68 -2.83 3.27
CA GLU A 157 -24.10 -2.69 2.93
C GLU A 157 -24.35 -1.52 1.96
N THR A 158 -23.92 -0.32 2.33
CA THR A 158 -24.05 0.89 1.50
C THR A 158 -23.22 0.79 0.21
N GLY A 159 -22.00 0.27 0.31
CA GLY A 159 -21.10 0.15 -0.84
C GLY A 159 -21.65 -0.79 -1.91
N GLU A 160 -22.29 -1.89 -1.50
CA GLU A 160 -22.91 -2.84 -2.42
C GLU A 160 -24.05 -2.21 -3.22
N GLU A 161 -24.80 -1.26 -2.67
CA GLU A 161 -25.85 -0.54 -3.41
C GLU A 161 -25.28 0.24 -4.61
N TYR A 162 -24.04 0.72 -4.50
CA TYR A 162 -23.34 1.46 -5.56
C TYR A 162 -22.61 0.58 -6.56
N LEU A 163 -22.43 -0.71 -6.29
CA LEU A 163 -21.76 -1.62 -7.22
C LEU A 163 -22.68 -1.96 -8.42
N PRO A 164 -22.19 -1.80 -9.67
CA PRO A 164 -22.94 -2.25 -10.85
C PRO A 164 -23.26 -3.75 -10.79
N ALA A 165 -24.40 -4.15 -11.37
CA ALA A 165 -24.80 -5.57 -11.44
C ALA A 165 -23.70 -6.45 -12.04
N LYS A 166 -22.98 -5.93 -13.04
CA LYS A 166 -21.84 -6.62 -13.66
C LYS A 166 -20.70 -6.94 -12.68
N VAL A 167 -20.41 -6.03 -11.75
CA VAL A 167 -19.39 -6.23 -10.72
C VAL A 167 -19.84 -7.31 -9.75
N LYS A 168 -21.10 -7.27 -9.30
CA LYS A 168 -21.69 -8.28 -8.42
C LYS A 168 -21.72 -9.67 -9.08
N ASP A 169 -22.09 -9.74 -10.34
CA ASP A 169 -22.09 -10.97 -11.14
C ASP A 169 -20.67 -11.54 -11.28
N CYS A 170 -19.66 -10.68 -11.47
CA CYS A 170 -18.26 -11.11 -11.52
C CYS A 170 -17.82 -11.71 -10.17
N ILE A 171 -18.07 -10.99 -9.07
CA ILE A 171 -17.72 -11.44 -7.71
C ILE A 171 -18.37 -12.78 -7.40
N SER A 172 -19.68 -12.91 -7.60
CA SER A 172 -20.42 -14.16 -7.31
C SER A 172 -19.93 -15.37 -8.11
N LYS A 173 -19.43 -15.17 -9.33
CA LYS A 173 -18.83 -16.24 -10.13
C LYS A 173 -17.41 -16.56 -9.69
N ALA A 174 -16.62 -15.54 -9.36
CA ALA A 174 -15.23 -15.69 -9.01
C ALA A 174 -15.04 -16.23 -7.57
N PHE A 175 -15.91 -15.82 -6.65
CA PHE A 175 -15.90 -16.18 -5.23
C PHE A 175 -17.33 -16.52 -4.74
N PRO A 176 -17.90 -17.67 -5.13
CA PRO A 176 -19.28 -18.03 -4.78
C PRO A 176 -19.59 -18.07 -3.28
N GLU A 177 -18.60 -18.45 -2.46
CA GLU A 177 -18.69 -18.54 -1.00
C GLU A 177 -17.93 -17.38 -0.30
N GLY A 178 -17.41 -16.43 -1.08
CA GLY A 178 -16.60 -15.34 -0.55
C GLY A 178 -17.46 -14.22 0.03
N THR A 179 -16.97 -13.59 1.10
CA THR A 179 -17.64 -12.48 1.78
C THR A 179 -17.02 -11.16 1.36
N VAL A 180 -17.84 -10.23 0.87
CA VAL A 180 -17.38 -8.85 0.65
C VAL A 180 -17.10 -8.21 2.01
N THR A 181 -15.86 -7.83 2.23
CA THR A 181 -15.36 -7.30 3.50
C THR A 181 -15.15 -5.80 3.44
N ARG A 182 -14.87 -5.26 2.25
CA ARG A 182 -14.60 -3.83 2.08
C ARG A 182 -14.83 -3.35 0.66
N ILE A 183 -15.37 -2.13 0.53
CA ILE A 183 -15.64 -1.48 -0.76
C ILE A 183 -15.08 -0.07 -0.74
N ILE A 184 -14.24 0.26 -1.73
CA ILE A 184 -13.78 1.62 -1.99
C ILE A 184 -14.23 2.04 -3.39
N LEU A 185 -15.00 3.12 -3.45
CA LEU A 185 -15.48 3.72 -4.69
C LEU A 185 -14.55 4.85 -5.10
N GLY A 186 -14.01 4.77 -6.32
CA GLY A 186 -13.11 5.77 -6.89
C GLY A 186 -13.73 7.17 -6.93
N PRO A 187 -12.92 8.24 -6.87
CA PRO A 187 -13.44 9.60 -6.87
C PRO A 187 -14.05 9.96 -8.24
N GLU A 188 -15.07 10.81 -8.30
CA GLU A 188 -15.77 11.17 -9.56
C GLU A 188 -14.85 11.65 -10.71
N ALA A 189 -13.73 12.30 -10.40
CA ALA A 189 -12.72 12.74 -11.35
C ALA A 189 -11.64 11.67 -11.63
N LEU A 190 -12.06 10.46 -12.02
CA LEU A 190 -11.12 9.38 -12.37
C LEU A 190 -10.34 9.72 -13.65
N ASN A 191 -9.02 9.56 -13.60
CA ASN A 191 -8.27 9.21 -14.80
C ASN A 191 -8.80 7.84 -15.28
N ALA A 192 -9.02 7.67 -16.59
CA ALA A 192 -9.50 6.43 -17.20
C ALA A 192 -8.62 5.20 -16.93
N ALA A 193 -7.40 5.39 -16.44
CA ALA A 193 -6.48 4.33 -16.00
C ALA A 193 -6.65 3.90 -14.53
N MET A 194 -7.50 4.57 -13.76
CA MET A 194 -7.73 4.24 -12.35
C MET A 194 -8.94 3.31 -12.16
N PRO A 195 -8.85 2.32 -11.26
CA PRO A 195 -10.01 1.54 -10.84
C PRO A 195 -11.09 2.44 -10.23
N ALA A 196 -12.32 2.25 -10.70
CA ALA A 196 -13.53 2.87 -10.16
C ALA A 196 -14.08 2.10 -8.96
N TYR A 197 -13.89 0.79 -8.90
CA TYR A 197 -14.33 -0.03 -7.78
C TYR A 197 -13.17 -0.88 -7.28
N ARG A 198 -13.00 -0.91 -5.95
CA ARG A 198 -12.09 -1.80 -5.24
C ARG A 198 -12.91 -2.60 -4.27
N VAL A 199 -12.85 -3.92 -4.38
CA VAL A 199 -13.67 -4.82 -3.57
C VAL A 199 -12.78 -5.87 -2.95
N TRP A 200 -12.83 -5.97 -1.63
CA TRP A 200 -12.14 -6.99 -0.87
C TRP A 200 -13.06 -8.16 -0.59
N ILE A 201 -12.53 -9.36 -0.78
CA ILE A 201 -13.20 -10.63 -0.49
C ILE A 201 -12.40 -11.36 0.58
N ASP A 202 -13.08 -11.73 1.68
CA ASP A 202 -12.52 -12.45 2.82
C ASP A 202 -11.27 -11.79 3.43
N ASP A 203 -11.16 -10.47 3.32
CA ASP A 203 -9.95 -9.68 3.60
C ASP A 203 -8.68 -10.21 2.91
N THR A 204 -8.81 -11.11 1.94
CA THR A 204 -7.68 -11.85 1.36
C THR A 204 -7.42 -11.41 -0.07
N TYR A 205 -8.49 -11.28 -0.84
CA TYR A 205 -8.42 -10.99 -2.27
C TYR A 205 -8.94 -9.60 -2.58
N LEU A 206 -8.17 -8.82 -3.33
CA LEU A 206 -8.56 -7.52 -3.86
C LEU A 206 -8.94 -7.64 -5.33
N LEU A 207 -10.15 -7.23 -5.67
CA LEU A 207 -10.60 -7.05 -7.05
C LEU A 207 -10.66 -5.56 -7.39
N LEU A 208 -10.09 -5.22 -8.55
CA LEU A 208 -10.13 -3.87 -9.12
C LEU A 208 -10.99 -3.90 -10.38
N PHE A 209 -11.90 -2.93 -10.50
CA PHE A 209 -12.77 -2.79 -11.67
C PHE A 209 -12.70 -1.37 -12.23
N ASP A 210 -12.86 -1.24 -13.55
CA ASP A 210 -13.04 0.05 -14.20
C ASP A 210 -14.47 0.58 -14.01
N LYS A 211 -14.77 1.77 -14.56
CA LYS A 211 -16.07 2.43 -14.39
C LYS A 211 -17.21 1.68 -15.11
N GLU A 212 -16.89 0.89 -16.14
CA GLU A 212 -17.83 0.02 -16.85
C GLU A 212 -18.12 -1.28 -16.09
N GLY A 213 -17.38 -1.54 -15.00
CA GLY A 213 -17.49 -2.77 -14.22
C GLY A 213 -16.75 -3.95 -14.85
N GLU A 214 -15.83 -3.70 -15.78
CA GLU A 214 -14.88 -4.72 -16.22
C GLU A 214 -13.79 -4.88 -15.16
N TRP A 215 -13.45 -6.12 -14.84
CA TRP A 215 -12.36 -6.37 -13.90
C TRP A 215 -11.03 -6.03 -14.58
N MET A 216 -10.19 -5.29 -13.85
CA MET A 216 -8.85 -4.88 -14.24
C MET A 216 -7.81 -5.79 -13.60
N SER A 217 -8.04 -6.22 -12.35
CA SER A 217 -7.17 -7.17 -11.68
C SER A 217 -7.86 -7.87 -10.53
N VAL A 218 -7.27 -9.00 -10.14
CA VAL A 218 -7.57 -9.75 -8.93
C VAL A 218 -6.24 -10.20 -8.32
N SER A 219 -6.00 -9.95 -7.03
CA SER A 219 -4.76 -10.30 -6.37
C SER A 219 -4.95 -10.71 -4.92
N GLY A 220 -4.13 -11.65 -4.46
CA GLY A 220 -4.00 -12.03 -3.06
C GLY A 220 -2.86 -11.31 -2.31
N GLU A 221 -2.26 -10.28 -2.90
CA GLU A 221 -0.87 -9.85 -2.63
C GLU A 221 -0.63 -9.05 -1.33
N PHE A 222 -1.56 -9.05 -0.38
CA PHE A 222 -1.42 -8.22 0.82
C PHE A 222 -0.88 -8.99 2.02
N ASP A 223 -1.36 -10.22 2.23
CA ASP A 223 -0.90 -11.07 3.32
C ASP A 223 -0.34 -12.38 2.77
N ARG A 224 0.84 -12.75 3.26
CA ARG A 224 1.41 -14.06 2.95
C ARG A 224 0.82 -15.09 3.90
N VAL A 225 0.46 -16.25 3.36
CA VAL A 225 -0.04 -17.39 4.11
C VAL A 225 1.02 -18.50 4.13
N PRO A 226 1.11 -19.28 5.23
CA PRO A 226 2.05 -20.39 5.30
C PRO A 226 1.64 -21.48 4.29
N VAL A 227 2.59 -21.93 3.48
CA VAL A 227 2.43 -23.08 2.60
C VAL A 227 2.63 -24.35 3.41
N ALA A 228 1.75 -25.33 3.20
CA ALA A 228 1.80 -26.60 3.90
C ALA A 228 3.06 -27.39 3.50
N GLY A 229 3.97 -27.62 4.43
CA GLY A 229 5.08 -28.57 4.29
C GLY A 229 6.48 -28.00 4.53
N ASP A 230 6.69 -26.69 4.37
CA ASP A 230 8.01 -26.04 4.46
C ASP A 230 8.03 -24.77 5.33
N GLY A 231 6.87 -24.23 5.68
CA GLY A 231 6.76 -22.98 6.45
C GLY A 231 7.05 -21.74 5.63
N GLU A 232 7.12 -21.85 4.30
CA GLU A 232 7.28 -20.70 3.41
C GLU A 232 6.01 -19.83 3.43
N MET A 233 6.18 -18.52 3.54
CA MET A 233 5.07 -17.57 3.53
C MET A 233 4.90 -17.03 2.12
N LEU A 234 3.84 -17.43 1.42
CA LEU A 234 3.52 -17.02 0.04
C LEU A 234 2.17 -16.31 -0.04
N PHE A 235 1.97 -15.43 -1.02
CA PHE A 235 0.66 -14.84 -1.26
C PHE A 235 -0.38 -15.91 -1.58
N PRO A 236 -1.63 -15.82 -1.11
CA PRO A 236 -2.69 -16.79 -1.37
C PRO A 236 -2.89 -17.02 -2.87
N GLU A 237 -3.07 -18.28 -3.22
CA GLU A 237 -3.41 -18.68 -4.59
C GLU A 237 -4.84 -18.27 -4.92
N LEU A 238 -5.08 -17.87 -6.17
CA LEU A 238 -6.41 -17.54 -6.66
C LEU A 238 -7.24 -18.81 -6.86
N PRO A 239 -8.54 -18.81 -6.51
CA PRO A 239 -9.38 -19.98 -6.67
C PRO A 239 -9.59 -20.31 -8.16
N GLN A 240 -9.82 -21.58 -8.47
CA GLN A 240 -10.04 -22.06 -9.85
C GLN A 240 -11.19 -21.33 -10.55
N THR A 241 -12.23 -20.93 -9.82
CA THR A 241 -13.37 -20.12 -10.30
C THR A 241 -12.93 -18.79 -10.93
N VAL A 242 -11.88 -18.15 -10.40
CA VAL A 242 -11.28 -16.94 -11.00
C VAL A 242 -10.60 -17.28 -12.34
N LEU A 243 -9.86 -18.39 -12.39
CA LEU A 243 -9.21 -18.85 -13.62
C LEU A 243 -10.23 -19.21 -14.70
N ASP A 244 -11.39 -19.74 -14.30
CA ASP A 244 -12.48 -20.11 -15.18
C ASP A 244 -13.15 -18.89 -15.87
N LEU A 245 -12.93 -17.67 -15.35
CA LEU A 245 -13.34 -16.42 -16.00
C LEU A 245 -12.42 -16.00 -17.15
N LEU A 246 -11.20 -16.53 -17.23
CA LEU A 246 -10.26 -16.19 -18.30
C LEU A 246 -10.69 -16.77 -19.65
N PRO A 247 -10.34 -16.11 -20.78
CA PRO A 247 -10.53 -16.71 -22.09
C PRO A 247 -9.84 -18.07 -22.22
N GLN A 248 -10.46 -19.01 -22.93
CA GLN A 248 -9.93 -20.37 -23.08
C GLN A 248 -8.50 -20.38 -23.64
N LYS A 249 -8.19 -19.51 -24.62
CA LYS A 249 -6.83 -19.39 -25.19
C LYS A 249 -5.79 -19.00 -24.12
N VAL A 250 -6.14 -18.07 -23.23
CA VAL A 250 -5.26 -17.63 -22.12
C VAL A 250 -4.98 -18.80 -21.18
N ARG A 251 -6.02 -19.53 -20.77
CA ARG A 251 -5.86 -20.73 -19.92
C ARG A 251 -4.97 -21.79 -20.56
N THR A 252 -5.14 -22.04 -21.86
CA THR A 252 -4.30 -22.99 -22.60
C THR A 252 -2.84 -22.57 -22.60
N GLN A 253 -2.56 -21.29 -22.90
CA GLN A 253 -1.20 -20.76 -22.89
C GLN A 253 -0.54 -20.87 -21.52
N VAL A 254 -1.26 -20.53 -20.45
CA VAL A 254 -0.74 -20.66 -19.09
C VAL A 254 -0.34 -22.12 -18.79
N ARG A 255 -1.20 -23.09 -19.12
CA ARG A 255 -0.91 -24.52 -18.93
C ARG A 255 0.25 -25.04 -19.79
N GLU A 256 0.43 -24.49 -21.00
CA GLU A 256 1.53 -24.87 -21.89
C GLU A 256 2.88 -24.39 -21.37
N TYR A 257 2.94 -23.18 -20.81
CA TYR A 257 4.18 -22.58 -20.32
C TYR A 257 4.51 -22.98 -18.88
N GLU A 258 3.50 -22.98 -18.00
CA GLU A 258 3.64 -23.25 -16.57
C GLU A 258 2.49 -24.17 -16.11
N PRO A 259 2.59 -25.49 -16.36
CA PRO A 259 1.52 -26.45 -16.04
C PRO A 259 1.21 -26.52 -14.53
N ASP A 260 2.22 -26.28 -13.70
CA ASP A 260 2.14 -26.27 -12.24
C ASP A 260 2.09 -24.84 -11.67
N ALA A 261 1.59 -23.87 -12.46
CA ALA A 261 1.50 -22.48 -12.05
C ALA A 261 0.66 -22.31 -10.78
N ARG A 262 1.21 -21.57 -9.81
CA ARG A 262 0.49 -21.11 -8.62
C ARG A 262 0.14 -19.65 -8.79
N ILE A 263 -1.05 -19.39 -9.34
CA ILE A 263 -1.43 -18.05 -9.77
C ILE A 263 -1.89 -17.24 -8.55
N THR A 264 -1.20 -16.13 -8.25
CA THR A 264 -1.47 -15.29 -7.07
C THR A 264 -2.07 -13.94 -7.42
N SER A 265 -1.85 -13.48 -8.65
CA SER A 265 -2.50 -12.30 -9.19
C SER A 265 -2.71 -12.42 -10.69
N ILE A 266 -3.76 -11.77 -11.16
CA ILE A 266 -4.07 -11.60 -12.57
C ILE A 266 -4.44 -10.15 -12.81
N SER A 267 -3.89 -9.54 -13.85
CA SER A 267 -4.34 -8.25 -14.37
C SER A 267 -4.67 -8.34 -15.85
N CYS A 268 -5.73 -7.64 -16.27
CA CYS A 268 -6.11 -7.46 -17.67
C CYS A 268 -6.14 -5.97 -18.01
N ASP A 269 -5.58 -5.60 -19.16
CA ASP A 269 -5.69 -4.25 -19.69
C ASP A 269 -6.79 -4.13 -20.76
N LYS A 270 -7.05 -2.90 -21.23
CA LYS A 270 -8.05 -2.61 -22.27
C LYS A 270 -7.73 -3.19 -23.66
N LYS A 271 -6.52 -3.71 -23.85
CA LYS A 271 -6.07 -4.34 -25.08
C LYS A 271 -6.05 -5.87 -24.95
N ASN A 272 -6.72 -6.43 -23.95
CA ASN A 272 -6.75 -7.87 -23.66
C ASN A 272 -5.36 -8.47 -23.42
N TYR A 273 -4.42 -7.69 -22.87
CA TYR A 273 -3.19 -8.23 -22.29
C TYR A 273 -3.49 -8.76 -20.91
N TYR A 274 -3.21 -10.04 -20.72
CA TYR A 274 -3.28 -10.71 -19.43
C TYR A 274 -1.88 -10.85 -18.87
N THR A 275 -1.73 -10.50 -17.60
CA THR A 275 -0.53 -10.81 -16.83
C THR A 275 -0.92 -11.66 -15.65
N LEU A 276 -0.22 -12.76 -15.45
CA LEU A 276 -0.46 -13.72 -14.37
C LEU A 276 0.83 -13.91 -13.59
N GLN A 277 0.80 -13.64 -12.28
CA GLN A 277 1.91 -13.97 -11.37
C GLN A 277 1.84 -15.46 -11.05
N VAL A 278 2.65 -16.27 -11.72
CA VAL A 278 2.59 -17.75 -11.71
C VAL A 278 3.50 -18.39 -10.66
N ARG A 279 4.52 -17.66 -10.19
CA ARG A 279 5.46 -17.99 -9.11
C ARG A 279 5.91 -16.69 -8.44
N PRO A 280 6.52 -16.69 -7.25
CA PRO A 280 7.01 -15.45 -6.61
C PRO A 280 8.01 -14.64 -7.45
N ASP A 281 8.78 -15.32 -8.30
CA ASP A 281 9.86 -14.75 -9.12
C ASP A 281 9.57 -14.81 -10.63
N GLU A 282 8.35 -15.17 -11.03
CA GLU A 282 7.96 -15.30 -12.44
C GLU A 282 6.51 -14.89 -12.72
N ALA A 283 6.32 -14.20 -13.84
CA ALA A 283 5.01 -13.85 -14.37
C ALA A 283 4.89 -14.24 -15.86
N LEU A 284 3.67 -14.54 -16.31
CA LEU A 284 3.34 -14.75 -17.71
C LEU A 284 2.55 -13.57 -18.23
N CYS A 285 2.98 -13.00 -19.35
CA CYS A 285 2.22 -11.98 -20.08
C CYS A 285 1.75 -12.58 -21.41
N THR A 286 0.44 -12.52 -21.68
CA THR A 286 -0.14 -13.05 -22.91
C THR A 286 -1.12 -12.09 -23.57
N TYR A 287 -1.00 -11.96 -24.90
CA TYR A 287 -1.89 -11.14 -25.72
C TYR A 287 -2.99 -12.01 -26.34
N GLU A 288 -4.22 -11.87 -25.85
CA GLU A 288 -5.39 -12.67 -26.30
C GLU A 288 -5.19 -14.20 -26.27
N GLY A 289 -4.14 -14.68 -25.59
CA GLY A 289 -3.73 -16.08 -25.63
C GLY A 289 -3.05 -16.52 -26.94
N GLU A 290 -2.51 -15.60 -27.74
CA GLU A 290 -1.82 -15.91 -29.00
C GLU A 290 -0.30 -15.85 -28.90
N LYS A 291 0.22 -14.97 -28.04
CA LYS A 291 1.65 -14.78 -27.81
C LYS A 291 1.89 -14.65 -26.33
N THR A 292 2.84 -15.44 -25.82
CA THR A 292 3.17 -15.47 -24.40
C THR A 292 4.65 -15.14 -24.20
N PHE A 293 4.92 -14.21 -23.30
CA PHE A 293 6.25 -13.85 -22.85
C PHE A 293 6.39 -14.15 -21.36
N VAL A 294 7.49 -14.82 -21.00
CA VAL A 294 7.79 -15.15 -19.61
C VAL A 294 8.68 -14.07 -19.01
N ILE A 295 8.20 -13.48 -17.92
CA ILE A 295 8.87 -12.45 -17.15
C ILE A 295 9.56 -13.12 -15.97
N LYS A 296 10.89 -13.12 -15.97
CA LYS A 296 11.75 -13.68 -14.93
C LYS A 296 12.12 -12.57 -13.95
N ILE A 297 11.23 -12.28 -13.01
CA ILE A 297 11.41 -11.27 -11.96
C ILE A 297 12.67 -11.55 -11.14
N GLY A 298 12.99 -12.83 -10.90
CA GLY A 298 14.23 -13.24 -10.24
C GLY A 298 15.51 -12.67 -10.89
N ARG A 299 15.56 -12.55 -12.22
CA ARG A 299 16.72 -11.96 -12.93
C ARG A 299 16.89 -10.47 -12.62
N VAL A 300 15.77 -9.75 -12.49
CA VAL A 300 15.78 -8.33 -12.09
C VAL A 300 16.23 -8.21 -10.63
N GLN A 301 15.68 -9.05 -9.75
CA GLN A 301 16.08 -9.10 -8.34
C GLN A 301 17.59 -9.35 -8.18
N ASP A 302 18.13 -10.34 -8.89
CA ASP A 302 19.54 -10.71 -8.82
C ASP A 302 20.46 -9.58 -9.29
N PHE A 303 20.06 -8.85 -10.34
CA PHE A 303 20.79 -7.65 -10.77
C PHE A 303 20.82 -6.59 -9.66
N LEU A 304 19.65 -6.29 -9.07
CA LEU A 304 19.49 -5.21 -8.10
C LEU A 304 20.14 -5.52 -6.75
N LYS A 305 20.21 -6.79 -6.32
CA LYS A 305 20.84 -7.22 -5.05
C LYS A 305 22.32 -6.85 -4.94
N ASN A 306 22.99 -6.62 -6.07
CA ASN A 306 24.39 -6.16 -6.08
C ASN A 306 24.55 -4.71 -5.61
N TYR A 307 23.46 -3.93 -5.59
CA TYR A 307 23.49 -2.49 -5.36
C TYR A 307 22.54 -2.04 -4.24
N PHE A 308 21.47 -2.79 -3.97
CA PHE A 308 20.43 -2.45 -2.99
C PHE A 308 20.11 -3.64 -2.07
N THR A 309 19.81 -3.37 -0.80
CA THR A 309 19.53 -4.38 0.22
C THR A 309 18.05 -4.80 0.28
N GLU A 310 17.12 -3.94 -0.15
CA GLU A 310 15.66 -4.13 -0.01
C GLU A 310 14.95 -4.30 -1.37
N VAL A 311 15.50 -5.12 -2.27
CA VAL A 311 14.97 -5.27 -3.64
C VAL A 311 13.61 -5.98 -3.74
N HIS A 312 13.08 -6.51 -2.64
CA HIS A 312 11.83 -7.28 -2.63
C HIS A 312 10.59 -6.39 -2.71
N GLN A 313 10.71 -5.12 -2.35
CA GLN A 313 9.65 -4.13 -2.53
C GLN A 313 9.98 -3.39 -3.83
N MET A 314 9.42 -3.83 -4.95
CA MET A 314 9.58 -3.12 -6.23
C MET A 314 8.34 -3.28 -7.11
N THR A 315 8.08 -2.26 -7.92
CA THR A 315 7.07 -2.36 -8.97
C THR A 315 7.73 -2.84 -10.25
N ILE A 316 7.14 -3.83 -10.91
CA ILE A 316 7.59 -4.31 -12.20
C ILE A 316 6.51 -4.03 -13.24
N ALA A 317 6.93 -3.51 -14.39
CA ALA A 317 6.10 -3.26 -15.54
C ALA A 317 6.83 -3.72 -16.81
N TRP A 318 6.12 -3.83 -17.93
CA TRP A 318 6.71 -4.17 -19.21
C TRP A 318 5.97 -3.49 -20.35
N ASN A 319 6.60 -3.40 -21.52
CA ASN A 319 5.95 -2.90 -22.72
C ASN A 319 5.09 -3.98 -23.39
N HIS A 320 4.21 -3.55 -24.30
CA HIS A 320 3.33 -4.44 -25.06
C HIS A 320 3.98 -4.87 -26.40
N ASP A 321 5.28 -4.64 -26.57
CA ASP A 321 6.01 -5.07 -27.76
C ASP A 321 6.67 -6.41 -27.49
N TYR A 322 5.97 -7.49 -27.85
CA TYR A 322 6.48 -8.86 -27.73
C TYR A 322 7.72 -9.12 -28.60
N SER A 323 7.99 -8.31 -29.63
CA SER A 323 9.18 -8.48 -30.47
C SER A 323 10.40 -7.91 -29.77
N HIS A 324 10.21 -6.85 -28.99
CA HIS A 324 11.24 -6.14 -28.24
C HIS A 324 10.78 -5.91 -26.80
N PRO A 325 10.64 -6.99 -26.00
CA PRO A 325 10.13 -6.87 -24.65
C PRO A 325 11.10 -6.05 -23.81
N LEU A 326 10.54 -5.08 -23.10
CA LEU A 326 11.22 -4.25 -22.14
C LEU A 326 10.58 -4.52 -20.78
N VAL A 327 11.43 -4.77 -19.78
CA VAL A 327 11.00 -4.90 -18.39
C VAL A 327 11.49 -3.66 -17.65
N SER A 328 10.58 -2.96 -17.01
CA SER A 328 10.87 -1.81 -16.17
C SER A 328 10.69 -2.19 -14.70
N ALA A 329 11.61 -1.75 -13.85
CA ALA A 329 11.52 -1.93 -12.41
C ALA A 329 11.65 -0.58 -11.72
N ALA A 330 10.82 -0.33 -10.70
CA ALA A 330 10.89 0.88 -9.87
C ALA A 330 11.02 0.48 -8.40
N LEU A 331 12.03 1.02 -7.73
CA LEU A 331 12.26 0.84 -6.30
C LEU A 331 11.54 1.96 -5.51
N PRO A 332 11.07 1.69 -4.27
CA PRO A 332 10.44 2.67 -3.37
C PRO A 332 11.31 3.89 -3.10
N ASN A 333 12.63 3.72 -3.15
CA ASN A 333 13.57 4.81 -3.02
C ASN A 333 13.59 5.75 -4.24
N GLY A 334 12.80 5.50 -5.30
CA GLY A 334 12.71 6.35 -6.49
C GLY A 334 13.61 5.95 -7.65
N PHE A 335 14.47 4.94 -7.49
CA PHE A 335 15.27 4.43 -8.62
C PHE A 335 14.40 3.67 -9.62
N GLY A 336 14.60 3.94 -10.91
CA GLY A 336 13.98 3.27 -12.03
C GLY A 336 14.98 2.57 -12.93
N PHE A 337 14.63 1.40 -13.43
CA PHE A 337 15.47 0.55 -14.28
C PHE A 337 14.67 0.11 -15.50
N VAL A 338 15.35 -0.01 -16.64
CA VAL A 338 14.79 -0.62 -17.85
C VAL A 338 15.74 -1.69 -18.34
N PHE A 339 15.22 -2.87 -18.63
CA PHE A 339 15.93 -4.03 -19.14
C PHE A 339 15.36 -4.46 -20.49
N ASN A 340 16.19 -5.05 -21.35
CA ASN A 340 15.71 -5.74 -22.55
C ASN A 340 15.18 -7.16 -22.22
N GLY A 341 14.68 -7.87 -23.23
CA GLY A 341 14.19 -9.25 -23.10
C GLY A 341 15.20 -10.29 -22.60
N ASN A 342 16.50 -9.97 -22.66
CA ASN A 342 17.58 -10.80 -22.11
C ASN A 342 18.00 -10.37 -20.70
N TYR A 343 17.26 -9.46 -20.07
CA TYR A 343 17.55 -8.88 -18.76
C TYR A 343 18.87 -8.12 -18.69
N GLU A 344 19.35 -7.62 -19.83
CA GLU A 344 20.45 -6.65 -19.86
C GLU A 344 19.89 -5.26 -19.60
N TRP A 345 20.49 -4.53 -18.66
CA TRP A 345 20.05 -3.16 -18.36
C TRP A 345 20.29 -2.25 -19.57
N LEU A 346 19.27 -1.47 -19.89
CA LEU A 346 19.28 -0.42 -20.89
C LEU A 346 19.36 0.94 -20.23
N ARG A 347 18.59 1.18 -19.17
CA ARG A 347 18.58 2.47 -18.48
C ARG A 347 18.56 2.28 -16.98
N VAL A 348 19.28 3.15 -16.29
CA VAL A 348 19.16 3.32 -14.84
C VAL A 348 18.96 4.80 -14.53
N ASN A 349 17.88 5.11 -13.83
CA ASN A 349 17.45 6.45 -13.48
C ASN A 349 17.37 6.54 -11.94
N GLY A 350 18.11 7.46 -11.33
CA GLY A 350 18.10 7.65 -9.88
C GLY A 350 16.85 8.36 -9.34
N GLY A 351 15.90 8.73 -10.20
CA GLY A 351 14.70 9.46 -9.79
C GLY A 351 15.03 10.84 -9.22
N GLY A 352 16.10 11.48 -9.73
CA GLY A 352 16.64 12.74 -9.20
C GLY A 352 17.71 12.56 -8.11
N GLN A 353 18.03 11.33 -7.71
CA GLN A 353 19.15 11.04 -6.82
C GLN A 353 20.43 10.73 -7.59
N ILE A 354 21.56 10.98 -6.91
CA ILE A 354 22.88 10.63 -7.38
C ILE A 354 23.08 9.11 -7.27
N TRP A 355 23.69 8.51 -8.28
CA TRP A 355 24.07 7.10 -8.27
C TRP A 355 25.08 6.80 -7.15
N PRO A 356 24.89 5.72 -6.39
CA PRO A 356 25.90 5.19 -5.48
C PRO A 356 27.21 4.83 -6.20
N ASP A 357 28.35 4.99 -5.53
CA ASP A 357 29.67 4.66 -6.07
C ASP A 357 29.78 3.20 -6.56
N SER A 358 29.06 2.27 -5.92
CA SER A 358 29.00 0.86 -6.32
C SER A 358 28.48 0.69 -7.75
N MET A 359 27.60 1.57 -8.21
CA MET A 359 27.01 1.55 -9.54
C MET A 359 27.92 2.14 -10.63
N LEU A 360 28.98 2.88 -10.26
CA LEU A 360 29.96 3.38 -11.25
C LEU A 360 30.67 2.23 -11.97
N SER A 361 30.69 1.03 -11.38
CA SER A 361 31.19 -0.20 -12.00
C SER A 361 30.39 -0.63 -13.25
N LEU A 362 29.17 -0.13 -13.44
CA LEU A 362 28.36 -0.37 -14.63
C LEU A 362 28.86 0.41 -15.86
N LEU A 363 29.67 1.45 -15.66
CA LEU A 363 30.12 2.34 -16.71
C LEU A 363 31.51 1.96 -17.24
N PRO A 364 31.77 2.13 -18.55
CA PRO A 364 33.12 2.08 -19.07
C PRO A 364 34.06 3.04 -18.31
N SER A 365 35.29 2.60 -18.03
CA SER A 365 36.29 3.38 -17.27
C SER A 365 36.57 4.76 -17.87
N GLY A 366 36.43 4.92 -19.20
CA GLY A 366 36.54 6.20 -19.90
C GLY A 366 35.49 7.21 -19.46
N ILE A 367 34.24 6.78 -19.20
CA ILE A 367 33.17 7.65 -18.71
C ILE A 367 33.48 8.10 -17.28
N VAL A 368 33.81 7.15 -16.41
CA VAL A 368 34.16 7.42 -15.01
C VAL A 368 35.35 8.38 -14.92
N SER A 369 36.37 8.19 -15.76
CA SER A 369 37.55 9.06 -15.80
C SER A 369 37.22 10.46 -16.30
N TYR A 370 36.39 10.58 -17.36
CA TYR A 370 35.96 11.88 -17.87
C TYR A 370 35.18 12.66 -16.81
N TRP A 371 34.22 12.00 -16.16
CA TRP A 371 33.42 12.59 -15.09
C TRP A 371 34.30 13.10 -13.94
N LYS A 372 35.20 12.27 -13.40
CA LYS A 372 36.13 12.65 -12.32
C LYS A 372 37.03 13.83 -12.67
N ASN A 373 37.38 14.02 -13.94
CA ASN A 373 38.24 15.11 -14.35
C ASN A 373 37.49 16.40 -14.69
N THR A 374 36.19 16.30 -14.97
CA THR A 374 35.41 17.43 -15.53
C THR A 374 34.37 17.97 -14.56
N ALA A 375 33.73 17.10 -13.77
CA ALA A 375 32.61 17.46 -12.89
C ALA A 375 32.48 16.48 -11.71
N ALA A 376 33.58 16.18 -11.01
CA ALA A 376 33.60 15.19 -9.91
C ALA A 376 32.66 15.56 -8.75
N ASP A 377 32.40 16.84 -8.56
CA ASP A 377 31.48 17.40 -7.56
C ASP A 377 30.01 17.39 -8.02
N VAL A 378 29.75 17.05 -9.28
CA VAL A 378 28.41 16.98 -9.86
C VAL A 378 28.03 15.52 -10.09
N GLY A 379 27.11 14.98 -9.28
CA GLY A 379 26.76 13.56 -9.32
C GLY A 379 26.00 13.12 -10.58
N ILE A 380 26.22 11.87 -11.01
CA ILE A 380 25.46 11.21 -12.09
C ILE A 380 24.08 10.81 -11.57
N THR A 381 23.02 11.10 -12.32
CA THR A 381 21.63 10.80 -11.93
C THR A 381 20.93 9.84 -12.87
N ASP A 382 21.28 9.81 -14.14
CA ASP A 382 20.63 8.95 -15.14
C ASP A 382 21.65 8.50 -16.19
N VAL A 383 21.60 7.22 -16.56
CA VAL A 383 22.38 6.68 -17.67
C VAL A 383 21.47 5.82 -18.53
N ASP A 384 21.38 6.18 -19.80
CA ASP A 384 20.61 5.47 -20.83
C ASP A 384 21.55 4.92 -21.92
N ARG A 385 21.51 3.60 -22.11
CA ARG A 385 22.22 2.87 -23.16
C ARG A 385 21.32 2.75 -24.37
N LYS A 386 21.58 3.58 -25.36
CA LYS A 386 20.78 3.65 -26.57
C LYS A 386 21.67 3.66 -27.81
N ASP A 387 21.31 2.85 -28.81
CA ASP A 387 22.00 2.77 -30.10
C ASP A 387 23.52 2.52 -29.97
N GLY A 388 23.91 1.74 -28.95
CA GLY A 388 25.31 1.44 -28.62
C GLY A 388 26.08 2.56 -27.92
N ASN A 389 25.43 3.67 -27.58
CA ASN A 389 26.03 4.82 -26.89
C ASN A 389 25.54 4.92 -25.44
N TYR A 390 26.23 5.72 -24.64
CA TYR A 390 25.84 6.06 -23.28
C TYR A 390 25.46 7.54 -23.21
N HIS A 391 24.21 7.79 -22.86
CA HIS A 391 23.70 9.11 -22.53
C HIS A 391 23.76 9.26 -21.00
N VAL A 392 24.57 10.18 -20.51
CA VAL A 392 24.83 10.38 -19.08
C VAL A 392 24.30 11.75 -18.66
N SER A 393 23.38 11.77 -17.71
CA SER A 393 22.84 13.00 -17.12
C SER A 393 23.38 13.21 -15.71
N LEU A 394 23.70 14.47 -15.40
CA LEU A 394 24.18 14.90 -14.09
C LEU A 394 23.10 15.68 -13.32
N ILE A 395 23.29 15.84 -12.01
CA ILE A 395 22.34 16.50 -11.11
C ILE A 395 22.13 17.99 -11.41
N ASP A 396 23.10 18.66 -12.04
CA ASP A 396 23.00 20.06 -12.45
C ASP A 396 22.26 20.27 -13.79
N GLY A 397 21.79 19.18 -14.40
CA GLY A 397 21.10 19.19 -15.69
C GLY A 397 22.01 19.01 -16.90
N THR A 398 23.34 18.92 -16.71
CA THR A 398 24.29 18.62 -17.78
C THR A 398 24.02 17.23 -18.37
N ARG A 399 24.10 17.12 -19.70
CA ARG A 399 23.94 15.85 -20.43
C ARG A 399 25.12 15.59 -21.38
N TRP A 400 25.66 14.39 -21.33
CA TRP A 400 26.82 13.96 -22.10
C TRP A 400 26.51 12.72 -22.92
N LEU A 401 27.03 12.69 -24.14
CA LEU A 401 27.02 11.51 -25.01
C LEU A 401 28.41 10.89 -25.08
N PHE A 402 28.50 9.59 -24.81
CA PHE A 402 29.70 8.78 -24.99
C PHE A 402 29.42 7.62 -25.94
N ASN A 403 30.46 7.17 -26.66
CA ASN A 403 30.34 5.95 -27.45
C ASN A 403 30.40 4.68 -26.58
N ALA A 404 30.21 3.51 -27.20
CA ALA A 404 30.29 2.19 -26.56
C ALA A 404 31.56 1.95 -25.72
N TYR A 405 32.68 2.60 -26.05
CA TYR A 405 33.97 2.44 -25.39
C TYR A 405 34.22 3.47 -24.28
N GLY A 406 33.25 4.34 -24.00
CA GLY A 406 33.37 5.40 -22.99
C GLY A 406 34.16 6.63 -23.45
N LYS A 407 34.32 6.84 -24.77
CA LYS A 407 34.91 8.07 -25.30
C LYS A 407 33.83 9.14 -25.42
N PHE A 408 34.08 10.31 -24.84
CA PHE A 408 33.20 11.47 -24.94
C PHE A 408 33.01 11.90 -26.41
N ILE A 409 31.75 12.15 -26.79
CA ILE A 409 31.37 12.62 -28.12
C ILE A 409 30.99 14.11 -28.06
N LYS A 410 29.98 14.45 -27.25
CA LYS A 410 29.43 15.81 -27.18
C LYS A 410 28.58 16.05 -25.94
N TYR A 411 28.30 17.32 -25.68
CA TYR A 411 27.18 17.75 -24.84
C TYR A 411 25.86 17.55 -25.59
N GLU A 412 24.83 17.17 -24.86
CA GLU A 412 23.47 17.06 -25.38
C GLU A 412 22.62 18.24 -24.90
N ALA A 413 21.68 18.68 -25.74
CA ALA A 413 20.76 19.75 -25.37
C ALA A 413 19.77 19.26 -24.30
N VAL A 414 19.47 20.13 -23.34
CA VAL A 414 18.34 19.95 -22.44
C VAL A 414 17.07 20.08 -23.29
N LYS A 415 16.28 19.02 -23.38
CA LYS A 415 14.97 19.01 -24.04
C LYS A 415 13.90 19.45 -23.07
#